data_AF-A0AAV5TS72-F1
#
_entry.id   AF-A0AAV5TS72-F1
#
_cell.length_a   1.000
_cell.length_b   1.000
_cell.length_c   1.000
_cell.angle_alpha   90.00
_cell.angle_beta   90.00
_cell.angle_gamma   90.00
#
_symmetry.space_group_name_H-M   'P 1'
#
loop_
_entity.id
_entity.type
_entity.pdbx_description
1 polymer ?
#
loop_
_entity_poly.entity_id
_entity_poly.type
_entity_poly.pdbx_seq_one_letter_code
_entity_poly.pdbx_strand_id
1 'polypeptide(L)'
;PGIFLNGFLIYLIKRFSQKNLGAYKCILGTFASYDIVLIIMHAVIDLRPAISNQLFGVISFNFLNTSKFTSIYGACFMIPFSLLNIHFLYRYWVIKYPNRVCYFSRPRFIYLLFVGVYIITCFWYCICEYGLDTTEPGYLEARLELAADFNLSYIDGWFVFQKNSSISLRTVSTLLAYDVVMNSIRLQCTLVE
;
A
#
# COMPACT_ATOMS: atom_id res chain seq x y z
N PRO A 1 -8.08 -10.23 -14.31
CA PRO A 1 -7.21 -11.43 -14.08
C PRO A 1 -6.91 -11.69 -12.60
N GLY A 2 -6.48 -10.66 -11.83
CA GLY A 2 -6.08 -10.84 -10.43
C GLY A 2 -7.19 -11.32 -9.49
N ILE A 3 -8.44 -10.86 -9.65
CA ILE A 3 -9.59 -11.35 -8.86
C ILE A 3 -9.81 -12.85 -9.07
N PHE A 4 -9.76 -13.29 -10.34
CA PHE A 4 -9.93 -14.70 -10.68
C PHE A 4 -8.83 -15.58 -10.10
N LEU A 5 -7.56 -15.16 -10.23
CA LEU A 5 -6.42 -15.92 -9.70
C LEU A 5 -6.44 -16.01 -8.17
N ASN A 6 -6.71 -14.90 -7.48
CA ASN A 6 -6.83 -14.90 -6.02
C ASN A 6 -8.06 -15.68 -5.54
N GLY A 7 -9.18 -15.61 -6.27
CA GLY A 7 -10.37 -16.43 -6.00
C GLY A 7 -10.08 -17.92 -6.18
N PHE A 8 -9.37 -18.30 -7.24
CA PHE A 8 -8.91 -19.66 -7.49
C PHE A 8 -7.94 -20.14 -6.38
N LEU A 9 -7.02 -19.28 -5.94
CA LEU A 9 -6.12 -19.56 -4.82
C LEU A 9 -6.90 -19.84 -3.53
N ILE A 10 -7.91 -19.02 -3.20
CA ILE A 10 -8.79 -19.25 -2.05
C ILE A 10 -9.54 -20.59 -2.18
N TYR A 11 -10.03 -20.92 -3.38
CA TYR A 11 -10.66 -22.21 -3.65
C TYR A 11 -9.70 -23.38 -3.39
N LEU A 12 -8.46 -23.31 -3.89
CA LEU A 12 -7.44 -24.34 -3.67
C LEU A 12 -7.10 -24.50 -2.19
N ILE A 13 -6.95 -23.40 -1.45
CA ILE A 13 -6.67 -23.43 0.00
C ILE A 13 -7.80 -24.16 0.75
N LYS A 14 -9.06 -23.87 0.41
CA LYS A 14 -10.22 -24.51 1.06
C LYS A 14 -10.34 -25.98 0.68
N ARG A 15 -10.11 -26.33 -0.59
CA ARG A 15 -10.38 -27.68 -1.13
C ARG A 15 -9.25 -28.69 -0.91
N PHE A 16 -7.99 -28.28 -1.10
CA PHE A 16 -6.86 -29.22 -1.22
C PHE A 16 -5.84 -29.13 -0.08
N SER A 17 -5.94 -28.13 0.80
CA SER A 17 -4.94 -27.96 1.85
C SER A 17 -5.15 -28.94 3.02
N GLN A 18 -4.09 -29.62 3.46
CA GLN A 18 -4.12 -30.62 4.53
C GLN A 18 -4.41 -30.01 5.91
N LYS A 19 -5.04 -30.75 6.83
CA LYS A 19 -5.42 -30.25 8.18
C LYS A 19 -4.23 -29.73 9.01
N ASN A 20 -3.03 -30.25 8.76
CA ASN A 20 -1.81 -29.90 9.51
C ASN A 20 -1.24 -28.50 9.20
N LEU A 21 -1.75 -27.82 8.17
CA LEU A 21 -1.28 -26.48 7.75
C LEU A 21 -2.07 -25.31 8.38
N GLY A 22 -2.90 -25.56 9.40
CA GLY A 22 -3.94 -24.64 9.90
C GLY A 22 -3.58 -23.15 9.87
N ALA A 23 -2.56 -22.72 10.61
CA ALA A 23 -2.18 -21.30 10.70
C ALA A 23 -1.67 -20.72 9.37
N TYR A 24 -0.94 -21.52 8.58
CA TYR A 24 -0.43 -21.11 7.27
C TYR A 24 -1.54 -20.83 6.27
N LYS A 25 -2.61 -21.66 6.28
CA LYS A 25 -3.78 -21.44 5.43
C LYS A 25 -4.47 -20.12 5.71
N CYS A 26 -4.58 -19.74 6.99
CA CYS A 26 -5.18 -18.48 7.38
C CYS A 26 -4.36 -17.31 6.84
N ILE A 27 -3.04 -17.33 6.99
CA ILE A 27 -2.15 -16.27 6.46
C ILE A 27 -2.30 -16.16 4.93
N LEU A 28 -2.23 -17.29 4.22
CA LEU A 28 -2.31 -17.29 2.76
C LEU A 28 -3.70 -16.87 2.25
N GLY A 29 -4.77 -17.27 2.95
CA GLY A 29 -6.14 -16.84 2.66
C GLY A 29 -6.36 -15.35 2.92
N THR A 30 -5.79 -14.81 4.00
CA THR A 30 -5.84 -13.37 4.30
C THR A 30 -5.12 -12.56 3.22
N PHE A 31 -3.95 -13.01 2.79
CA PHE A 31 -3.20 -12.37 1.70
C PHE A 31 -4.03 -12.33 0.40
N ALA A 32 -4.53 -13.48 -0.06
CA ALA A 32 -5.34 -13.56 -1.28
C ALA A 32 -6.64 -12.74 -1.21
N SER A 33 -7.28 -12.70 -0.04
CA SER A 33 -8.49 -11.91 0.18
C SER A 33 -8.19 -10.42 0.12
N TYR A 34 -7.08 -9.99 0.72
CA TYR A 34 -6.68 -8.59 0.73
C TYR A 34 -6.26 -8.11 -0.67
N ASP A 35 -5.58 -8.94 -1.46
CA ASP A 35 -5.27 -8.63 -2.86
C ASP A 35 -6.54 -8.39 -3.69
N ILE A 36 -7.61 -9.16 -3.48
CA ILE A 36 -8.91 -8.91 -4.14
C ILE A 36 -9.46 -7.55 -3.73
N VAL A 37 -9.42 -7.22 -2.43
CA VAL A 37 -9.88 -5.93 -1.92
C VAL A 37 -9.10 -4.78 -2.57
N LEU A 38 -7.77 -4.89 -2.67
CA LEU A 38 -6.95 -3.87 -3.34
C LEU A 38 -7.29 -3.72 -4.82
N ILE A 39 -7.51 -4.81 -5.55
CA ILE A 39 -7.90 -4.74 -6.96
C ILE A 39 -9.25 -4.04 -7.13
N ILE A 40 -10.22 -4.34 -6.24
CA ILE A 40 -11.53 -3.69 -6.25
C ILE A 40 -11.37 -2.20 -5.93
N MET A 41 -10.62 -1.85 -4.87
CA MET A 41 -10.36 -0.45 -4.52
C MET A 41 -9.70 0.31 -5.68
N HIS A 42 -8.71 -0.29 -6.34
CA HIS A 42 -8.04 0.32 -7.48
C HIS A 42 -9.02 0.59 -8.64
N ALA A 43 -9.88 -0.39 -8.96
CA ALA A 43 -10.89 -0.26 -10.00
C ALA A 43 -11.96 0.79 -9.67
N VAL A 44 -12.34 0.93 -8.40
CA VAL A 44 -13.33 1.91 -7.95
C VAL A 44 -12.75 3.33 -7.95
N ILE A 45 -11.49 3.51 -7.55
CA ILE A 45 -10.88 4.85 -7.43
C ILE A 45 -10.37 5.36 -8.80
N ASP A 46 -10.05 4.48 -9.77
CA ASP A 46 -9.41 4.84 -11.05
C ASP A 46 -8.19 5.76 -10.84
N LEU A 47 -7.24 5.25 -10.05
CA LEU A 47 -5.99 5.94 -9.78
C LEU A 47 -5.07 5.85 -10.98
N ARG A 48 -4.59 6.98 -11.47
CA ARG A 48 -3.58 7.02 -12.52
C ARG A 48 -2.37 7.84 -12.07
N PRO A 49 -1.15 7.37 -12.39
CA PRO A 49 0.04 8.17 -12.16
C PRO A 49 0.00 9.38 -13.09
N ALA A 50 0.18 10.57 -12.51
CA ALA A 50 0.42 11.79 -13.24
C ALA A 50 1.88 12.20 -13.05
N ILE A 51 2.62 12.21 -14.14
CA ILE A 51 4.01 12.64 -14.18
C ILE A 51 4.09 13.73 -15.24
N SER A 52 4.35 14.95 -14.80
CA SER A 52 4.67 16.10 -15.65
C SER A 52 5.99 16.71 -15.18
N ASN A 53 6.58 17.61 -15.97
CA ASN A 53 7.93 18.15 -15.71
C ASN A 53 8.10 18.78 -14.31
N GLN A 54 7.01 19.23 -13.69
CA GLN A 54 7.03 19.88 -12.37
C GLN A 54 6.11 19.19 -11.34
N LEU A 55 5.46 18.08 -11.72
CA LEU A 55 4.41 17.43 -10.94
C LEU A 55 4.60 15.92 -10.94
N PHE A 56 4.59 15.32 -9.76
CA PHE A 56 4.62 13.88 -9.57
C PHE A 56 3.52 13.47 -8.60
N GLY A 57 2.61 12.62 -9.01
CA GLY A 57 1.52 12.22 -8.14
C GLY A 57 0.66 11.10 -8.68
N VAL A 58 -0.34 10.74 -7.88
CA VAL A 58 -1.40 9.83 -8.23
C VAL A 58 -2.73 10.55 -8.08
N ILE A 59 -3.44 10.66 -9.19
CA ILE A 59 -4.71 11.37 -9.30
C ILE A 59 -5.85 10.38 -9.49
N SER A 60 -7.02 10.74 -8.96
CA SER A 60 -8.26 9.99 -9.12
C SER A 60 -9.11 10.66 -10.20
N PHE A 61 -9.67 9.87 -11.11
CA PHE A 61 -10.51 10.36 -12.20
C PHE A 61 -12.01 10.14 -11.95
N ASN A 62 -12.38 9.47 -10.86
CA ASN A 62 -13.78 9.13 -10.53
C ASN A 62 -14.42 10.12 -9.54
N PHE A 63 -15.74 9.99 -9.32
CA PHE A 63 -16.53 10.81 -8.39
C PHE A 63 -16.05 10.77 -6.93
N LEU A 64 -15.24 9.77 -6.55
CA LEU A 64 -14.51 9.71 -5.27
C LEU A 64 -13.19 10.49 -5.35
N ASN A 65 -13.22 11.64 -6.03
CA ASN A 65 -12.07 12.50 -6.21
C ASN A 65 -11.81 13.28 -4.92
N THR A 66 -11.37 12.58 -3.89
CA THR A 66 -10.95 13.20 -2.64
C THR A 66 -9.53 12.77 -2.35
N SER A 67 -8.68 13.75 -2.12
CA SER A 67 -7.27 13.55 -1.75
C SER A 67 -7.09 12.56 -0.58
N LYS A 68 -8.03 12.57 0.37
CA LYS A 68 -8.11 11.59 1.47
C LYS A 68 -8.24 10.14 1.01
N PHE A 69 -9.06 9.86 -0.01
CA PHE A 69 -9.22 8.50 -0.53
C PHE A 69 -7.94 8.02 -1.21
N THR A 70 -7.22 8.92 -1.90
CA THR A 70 -5.92 8.59 -2.49
C THR A 70 -4.86 8.31 -1.43
N SER A 71 -4.83 9.06 -0.31
CA SER A 71 -3.95 8.79 0.84
C SER A 71 -4.28 7.46 1.53
N ILE A 72 -5.57 7.17 1.75
CA ILE A 72 -6.01 5.89 2.34
C ILE A 72 -5.59 4.73 1.44
N TYR A 73 -5.81 4.85 0.12
CA TYR A 73 -5.38 3.84 -0.83
C TYR A 73 -3.86 3.62 -0.80
N GLY A 74 -3.08 4.72 -0.76
CA GLY A 74 -1.63 4.66 -0.60
C GLY A 74 -1.19 3.92 0.66
N ALA A 75 -1.84 4.17 1.80
CA ALA A 75 -1.63 3.45 3.06
C ALA A 75 -1.99 1.97 2.98
N CYS A 76 -3.10 1.64 2.33
CA CYS A 76 -3.55 0.26 2.14
C CYS A 76 -2.55 -0.60 1.37
N PHE A 77 -1.65 0.00 0.58
CA PHE A 77 -0.59 -0.72 -0.14
C PHE A 77 0.51 -1.28 0.78
N MET A 78 0.61 -0.83 2.03
CA MET A 78 1.58 -1.37 3.00
C MET A 78 1.13 -2.69 3.66
N ILE A 79 -0.17 -3.01 3.56
CA ILE A 79 -0.73 -4.21 4.19
C ILE A 79 -0.25 -5.51 3.52
N PRO A 80 -0.28 -5.67 2.17
CA PRO A 80 0.26 -6.85 1.50
C PRO A 80 1.74 -7.05 1.80
N PHE A 81 2.51 -5.96 1.86
CA PHE A 81 3.93 -6.01 2.21
C PHE A 81 4.15 -6.54 3.64
N SER A 82 3.36 -6.06 4.59
CA SER A 82 3.41 -6.53 5.98
C SER A 82 2.99 -8.01 6.07
N LEU A 83 1.95 -8.41 5.35
CA LEU A 83 1.49 -9.80 5.28
C LEU A 83 2.54 -10.73 4.65
N LEU A 84 3.26 -10.26 3.62
CA LEU A 84 4.35 -10.98 2.97
C LEU A 84 5.52 -11.20 3.92
N ASN A 85 5.90 -10.18 4.70
CA ASN A 85 6.89 -10.31 5.77
C ASN A 85 6.46 -11.32 6.86
N ILE A 86 5.19 -11.29 7.27
CA ILE A 86 4.63 -12.27 8.22
C ILE A 86 4.70 -13.70 7.64
N HIS A 87 4.40 -13.84 6.35
CA HIS A 87 4.45 -15.12 5.66
C HIS A 87 5.88 -15.66 5.55
N PHE A 88 6.87 -14.81 5.27
CA PHE A 88 8.28 -15.19 5.32
C PHE A 88 8.76 -15.53 6.73
N LEU A 89 8.35 -14.75 7.74
CA LEU A 89 8.65 -15.05 9.14
C LEU A 89 8.10 -16.43 9.53
N TYR A 90 6.87 -16.75 9.12
CA TYR A 90 6.27 -18.06 9.34
C TYR A 90 7.12 -19.17 8.69
N ARG A 91 7.48 -19.03 7.41
CA ARG A 91 8.31 -20.01 6.69
C ARG A 91 9.67 -20.21 7.35
N TYR A 92 10.33 -19.12 7.75
CA TYR A 92 11.61 -19.16 8.43
C TYR A 92 11.53 -19.92 9.76
N TRP A 93 10.47 -19.70 10.55
CA TRP A 93 10.27 -20.42 11.81
C TRP A 93 9.95 -21.90 11.60
N VAL A 94 9.18 -22.26 10.58
CA VAL A 94 8.92 -23.67 10.26
C VAL A 94 10.23 -24.42 9.97
N ILE A 95 11.15 -23.79 9.22
CA ILE A 95 12.42 -24.43 8.83
C ILE A 95 13.41 -24.46 10.00
N LYS A 96 13.63 -23.33 10.68
CA LYS A 96 14.74 -23.20 11.63
C LYS A 96 14.34 -23.42 13.08
N TYR A 97 13.09 -23.12 13.45
CA TYR A 97 12.62 -23.16 14.85
C TYR A 97 11.16 -23.66 14.94
N PRO A 98 10.89 -24.95 14.63
CA PRO A 98 9.53 -25.48 14.55
C PRO A 98 8.72 -25.28 15.84
N ASN A 99 9.39 -25.31 17.01
CA ASN A 99 8.76 -25.06 18.31
C ASN A 99 8.13 -23.65 18.44
N ARG A 100 8.61 -22.66 17.68
CA ARG A 100 8.09 -21.29 17.69
C ARG A 100 6.85 -21.12 16.80
N VAL A 101 6.58 -22.07 15.89
CA VAL A 101 5.40 -22.00 15.01
C VAL A 101 4.10 -22.04 15.82
N CYS A 102 4.11 -22.67 17.00
CA CYS A 102 2.98 -22.69 17.93
C CYS A 102 2.50 -21.29 18.35
N TYR A 103 3.35 -20.25 18.28
CA TYR A 103 2.93 -18.87 18.55
C TYR A 103 1.91 -18.37 17.53
N PHE A 104 1.98 -18.80 16.27
CA PHE A 104 0.99 -18.43 15.25
C PHE A 104 -0.41 -19.00 15.50
N SER A 105 -0.54 -19.96 16.41
CA SER A 105 -1.85 -20.47 16.87
C SER A 105 -2.38 -19.72 18.10
N ARG A 106 -1.55 -18.88 18.75
CA ARG A 106 -1.95 -18.15 19.96
C ARG A 106 -2.61 -16.81 19.59
N PRO A 107 -3.83 -16.51 20.09
CA PRO A 107 -4.55 -15.30 19.71
C PRO A 107 -3.81 -14.01 20.12
N ARG A 108 -3.05 -14.03 21.22
CA ARG A 108 -2.22 -12.89 21.65
C ARG A 108 -1.15 -12.50 20.63
N PHE A 109 -0.52 -13.50 20.01
CA PHE A 109 0.52 -13.25 19.01
C PHE A 109 -0.11 -12.77 17.70
N ILE A 110 -1.24 -13.36 17.30
CA ILE A 110 -2.02 -12.89 16.14
C ILE A 110 -2.43 -11.43 16.34
N TYR A 111 -2.95 -11.06 17.52
CA TYR A 111 -3.29 -9.69 17.85
C TYR A 111 -2.09 -8.75 17.74
N LEU A 112 -0.91 -9.16 18.23
CA LEU A 112 0.32 -8.38 18.09
C LEU A 112 0.69 -8.15 16.62
N LEU A 113 0.54 -9.17 15.76
CA LEU A 113 0.76 -9.02 14.32
C LEU A 113 -0.22 -8.01 13.72
N PHE A 114 -1.52 -8.11 14.04
CA PHE A 114 -2.53 -7.15 13.58
C PHE A 114 -2.21 -5.72 14.02
N VAL A 115 -1.84 -5.52 15.28
CA VAL A 115 -1.43 -4.21 15.80
C VAL A 115 -0.19 -3.70 15.08
N GLY A 116 0.80 -4.56 14.81
CA GLY A 116 1.98 -4.20 14.03
C GLY A 116 1.64 -3.72 12.62
N VAL A 117 0.81 -4.46 11.89
CA VAL A 117 0.34 -4.06 10.55
C VAL A 117 -0.43 -2.75 10.62
N TYR A 118 -1.31 -2.59 11.62
CA TYR A 118 -2.09 -1.37 11.80
C TYR A 118 -1.20 -0.14 12.06
N ILE A 119 -0.21 -0.25 12.94
CA ILE A 119 0.75 0.84 13.24
C ILE A 119 1.50 1.26 11.98
N ILE A 120 2.02 0.30 11.20
CA ILE A 120 2.74 0.58 9.94
C ILE A 120 1.82 1.28 8.94
N THR A 121 0.58 0.81 8.81
CA THR A 121 -0.43 1.40 7.91
C THR A 121 -0.79 2.83 8.33
N CYS A 122 -1.03 3.07 9.62
CA CYS A 122 -1.31 4.41 10.15
C CYS A 122 -0.12 5.35 9.99
N PHE A 123 1.10 4.88 10.25
CA PHE A 123 2.31 5.65 10.04
C PHE A 123 2.43 6.10 8.57
N TRP A 124 2.15 5.18 7.63
CA TRP A 124 2.16 5.51 6.20
C TRP A 124 1.07 6.49 5.81
N TYR A 125 -0.14 6.30 6.33
CA TYR A 125 -1.23 7.24 6.12
C TYR A 125 -0.85 8.66 6.56
N CYS A 126 -0.20 8.80 7.72
CA CYS A 126 0.30 10.10 8.18
C CYS A 126 1.35 10.71 7.24
N ILE A 127 2.24 9.89 6.64
CA ILE A 127 3.20 10.37 5.63
C ILE A 127 2.47 10.83 4.36
N CYS A 128 1.49 10.06 3.88
CA CYS A 128 0.70 10.44 2.70
C CYS A 128 -0.02 11.78 2.94
N GLU A 129 -0.69 11.94 4.08
CA GLU A 129 -1.38 13.18 4.44
C GLU A 129 -0.42 14.35 4.67
N TYR A 130 0.75 14.11 5.27
CA TYR A 130 1.77 15.15 5.44
C TYR A 130 2.31 15.67 4.10
N GLY A 131 2.48 14.78 3.13
CA GLY A 131 2.89 15.13 1.77
C GLY A 131 1.81 15.82 0.94
N LEU A 132 0.54 15.68 1.34
CA LEU A 132 -0.63 16.21 0.63
C LEU A 132 -0.97 17.67 1.00
N ASP A 133 -0.30 18.25 2.00
CA ASP A 133 -0.72 19.47 2.70
C ASP A 133 -1.29 20.56 1.76
N THR A 134 -2.62 20.61 1.69
CA THR A 134 -3.39 21.52 0.82
C THR A 134 -3.22 22.99 1.18
N THR A 135 -2.55 23.28 2.30
CA THR A 135 -2.29 24.63 2.79
C THR A 135 -0.99 25.23 2.24
N GLU A 136 -0.15 24.45 1.53
CA GLU A 136 1.07 25.00 0.93
C GLU A 136 0.74 26.03 -0.17
N PRO A 137 1.42 27.20 -0.17
CA PRO A 137 1.20 28.24 -1.17
C PRO A 137 1.66 27.77 -2.56
N GLY A 138 0.72 27.67 -3.50
CA GLY A 138 0.95 27.12 -4.84
C GLY A 138 0.29 25.76 -5.08
N TYR A 139 -0.25 25.10 -4.03
CA TYR A 139 -1.00 23.86 -4.20
C TYR A 139 -2.21 24.03 -5.13
N LEU A 140 -2.95 25.14 -4.99
CA LEU A 140 -4.09 25.45 -5.86
C LEU A 140 -3.66 25.73 -7.32
N GLU A 141 -2.53 26.39 -7.52
CA GLU A 141 -1.99 26.67 -8.87
C GLU A 141 -1.58 25.37 -9.56
N ALA A 142 -0.81 24.53 -8.86
CA ALA A 142 -0.39 23.20 -9.31
C ALA A 142 -1.58 22.30 -9.65
N ARG A 143 -2.64 22.36 -8.84
CA ARG A 143 -3.89 21.63 -9.07
C ARG A 143 -4.60 22.06 -10.35
N LEU A 144 -4.67 23.37 -10.61
CA LEU A 144 -5.32 23.93 -11.78
C LEU A 144 -4.53 23.64 -13.06
N GLU A 145 -3.21 23.71 -12.98
CA GLU A 145 -2.31 23.32 -14.07
C GLU A 145 -2.50 21.83 -14.42
N LEU A 146 -2.52 20.96 -13.40
CA LEU A 146 -2.79 19.54 -13.59
C LEU A 146 -4.19 19.29 -14.18
N ALA A 147 -5.20 20.04 -13.74
CA ALA A 147 -6.55 19.94 -14.29
C ALA A 147 -6.59 20.34 -15.77
N ALA A 148 -5.86 21.38 -16.16
CA ALA A 148 -5.72 21.82 -17.54
C ALA A 148 -5.02 20.76 -18.41
N ASP A 149 -3.94 20.16 -17.92
CA ASP A 149 -3.19 19.12 -18.66
C ASP A 149 -4.05 17.91 -19.02
N PHE A 150 -4.98 17.52 -18.14
CA PHE A 150 -5.89 16.40 -18.36
C PHE A 150 -7.25 16.80 -18.95
N ASN A 151 -7.44 18.06 -19.37
CA ASN A 151 -8.73 18.61 -19.85
C ASN A 151 -9.90 18.39 -18.89
N LEU A 152 -9.66 18.50 -17.58
CA LEU A 152 -10.66 18.36 -16.54
C LEU A 152 -10.97 19.71 -15.90
N SER A 153 -12.24 19.92 -15.51
CA SER A 153 -12.64 21.12 -14.78
C SER A 153 -12.11 21.14 -13.34
N TYR A 154 -11.79 19.97 -12.79
CA TYR A 154 -11.36 19.78 -11.42
C TYR A 154 -10.67 18.42 -11.25
N ILE A 155 -9.52 18.40 -10.57
CA ILE A 155 -8.81 17.18 -10.16
C ILE A 155 -8.53 17.26 -8.69
N ASP A 156 -8.80 16.21 -7.92
CA ASP A 156 -8.30 16.03 -6.56
C ASP A 156 -7.35 14.82 -6.52
N GLY A 157 -6.46 14.77 -5.54
CA GLY A 157 -5.55 13.64 -5.42
C GLY A 157 -4.28 13.96 -4.70
N TRP A 158 -3.46 12.93 -4.58
CA TRP A 158 -2.15 13.02 -3.96
C TRP A 158 -1.12 13.37 -5.01
N PHE A 159 -0.63 14.60 -5.00
CA PHE A 159 0.44 15.03 -5.90
C PHE A 159 1.39 15.95 -5.18
N VAL A 160 2.62 15.89 -5.64
CA VAL A 160 3.77 16.61 -5.16
C VAL A 160 4.22 17.52 -6.29
N PHE A 161 4.44 18.80 -6.00
CA PHE A 161 4.72 19.81 -7.01
C PHE A 161 5.99 20.59 -6.69
N GLN A 162 6.66 21.06 -7.75
CA GLN A 162 7.81 21.96 -7.66
C GLN A 162 7.38 23.36 -8.07
N LYS A 163 7.64 24.37 -7.23
CA LYS A 163 7.31 25.77 -7.53
C LYS A 163 8.59 26.55 -7.85
N ASN A 164 8.64 27.17 -9.03
CA ASN A 164 9.75 28.05 -9.47
C ASN A 164 11.14 27.42 -9.27
N SER A 165 11.31 26.15 -9.65
CA SER A 165 12.53 25.37 -9.47
C SER A 165 12.95 25.10 -8.01
N SER A 166 12.18 25.57 -7.03
CA SER A 166 12.38 25.29 -5.61
C SER A 166 11.46 24.16 -5.15
N ILE A 167 12.03 23.19 -4.42
CA ILE A 167 11.30 22.07 -3.85
C ILE A 167 11.10 22.36 -2.36
N SER A 168 9.87 22.29 -1.87
CA SER A 168 9.62 22.47 -0.44
C SER A 168 10.30 21.36 0.37
N LEU A 169 10.79 21.70 1.56
CA LEU A 169 11.43 20.73 2.45
C LEU A 169 10.50 19.53 2.76
N ARG A 170 9.18 19.77 2.76
CA ARG A 170 8.15 18.75 2.96
C ARG A 170 8.02 17.81 1.78
N THR A 171 8.03 18.34 0.57
CA THR A 171 8.09 17.54 -0.64
C THR A 171 9.34 16.66 -0.65
N VAL A 172 10.51 17.24 -0.34
CA VAL A 172 11.76 16.48 -0.27
C VAL A 172 11.67 15.37 0.79
N SER A 173 11.18 15.68 2.00
CA SER A 173 11.09 14.68 3.07
C SER A 173 10.09 13.57 2.74
N THR A 174 8.98 13.90 2.09
CA THR A 174 8.00 12.93 1.62
C THR A 174 8.61 12.03 0.55
N LEU A 175 9.24 12.59 -0.49
CA LEU A 175 9.89 11.82 -1.55
C LEU A 175 11.01 10.92 -1.01
N LEU A 176 11.82 11.39 -0.06
CA LEU A 176 12.83 10.58 0.60
C LEU A 176 12.22 9.45 1.42
N ALA A 177 11.12 9.68 2.13
CA ALA A 177 10.41 8.62 2.86
C ALA A 177 9.88 7.54 1.90
N TYR A 178 9.31 7.94 0.75
CA TYR A 178 8.92 7.00 -0.31
C TYR A 178 10.11 6.23 -0.86
N ASP A 179 11.23 6.90 -1.15
CA ASP A 179 12.41 6.25 -1.72
C ASP A 179 13.05 5.25 -0.73
N VAL A 180 13.13 5.59 0.56
CA VAL A 180 13.62 4.66 1.61
C VAL A 180 12.73 3.41 1.70
N VAL A 181 11.42 3.58 1.64
CA VAL A 181 10.48 2.44 1.67
C VAL A 181 10.58 1.61 0.39
N MET A 182 10.58 2.24 -0.77
CA MET A 182 10.69 1.52 -2.05
C MET A 182 12.03 0.79 -2.17
N ASN A 183 13.14 1.39 -1.73
CA ASN A 183 14.43 0.73 -1.73
C ASN A 183 14.53 -0.39 -0.71
N SER A 184 13.91 -0.25 0.47
CA SER A 184 13.88 -1.35 1.45
C SER A 184 13.02 -2.52 0.96
N ILE A 185 11.90 -2.26 0.27
CA ILE A 185 11.12 -3.29 -0.44
C ILE A 185 11.98 -3.95 -1.52
N ARG A 186 12.64 -3.15 -2.35
CA ARG A 186 13.49 -3.67 -3.44
C ARG A 186 14.60 -4.55 -2.89
N LEU A 187 15.29 -4.12 -1.83
CA LEU A 187 16.36 -4.88 -1.19
C LEU A 187 15.84 -6.22 -0.63
N GLN A 188 14.64 -6.23 -0.07
CA GLN A 188 14.01 -7.47 0.38
C GLN A 188 13.69 -8.42 -0.78
N CYS A 189 13.25 -7.90 -1.93
CA CYS A 189 13.06 -8.72 -3.12
C CYS A 189 14.38 -9.31 -3.64
N THR A 190 15.47 -8.54 -3.68
CA THR A 190 16.78 -9.05 -4.15
C THR A 190 17.40 -10.07 -3.21
N LEU A 191 17.11 -10.02 -1.91
CA LEU A 191 17.62 -10.98 -0.93
C LEU A 191 16.84 -12.31 -0.92
N VAL A 192 15.72 -12.39 -1.64
CA VAL A 192 14.87 -13.59 -1.74
C VAL A 192 15.19 -14.41 -3.00
N GLU A 193 15.96 -13.86 -3.95
CA GLU A 193 16.56 -14.56 -5.09
C GLU A 193 17.93 -15.17 -4.75
#